data_AF-A0A522S274-F1
#
_entry.id   AF-A0A522S274-F1
#
_cell.length_a   1.000
_cell.length_b   1.000
_cell.length_c   1.000
_cell.angle_alpha   90.00
_cell.angle_beta   90.00
_cell.angle_gamma   90.00
#
_symmetry.space_group_name_H-M   'P 1'
#
loop_
_entity.id
_entity.type
_entity.pdbx_description
1 polymer ?
#
loop_
_entity_poly.entity_id
_entity_poly.type
_entity_poly.pdbx_seq_one_letter_code
_entity_poly.pdbx_strand_id
1 'polypeptide(L)'
;MSRDNRGMPFLIIDKTNAAVFVFDAAGHLQAAAPALLGLTRGDREAKGVSDERVLAIRPQQRITPAGRFVASLGYEPDGRGLLWVDYKDAIALHPVVKGTPQEHRAERLASLTSADNRISYGCINVPLQFYASFVRPAFTHTSGIVYILPETRSGHRSFWSDKVEHRATFPFRPQP
;
A
#
# COMPACT_ATOMS: atom_id res chain seq x y z
N MET A 1 15.44 -1.12 16.02
CA MET A 1 14.53 -1.72 15.01
C MET A 1 15.20 -2.98 14.50
N SER A 2 14.51 -4.11 14.52
CA SER A 2 15.02 -5.34 13.89
C SER A 2 15.26 -5.06 12.40
N ARG A 3 16.45 -5.38 11.89
CA ARG A 3 16.83 -5.20 10.47
C ARG A 3 16.16 -6.23 9.56
N ASP A 4 14.83 -6.31 9.62
CA ASP A 4 14.05 -7.28 8.85
C ASP A 4 13.75 -6.80 7.41
N ASN A 5 14.16 -5.59 7.03
CA ASN A 5 14.17 -5.13 5.64
C ASN A 5 15.25 -5.83 4.78
N ARG A 6 16.18 -6.58 5.41
CA ARG A 6 17.29 -7.31 4.75
C ARG A 6 18.14 -6.42 3.83
N GLY A 7 18.31 -5.15 4.20
CA GLY A 7 19.07 -4.18 3.40
C GLY A 7 18.36 -3.70 2.12
N MET A 8 17.06 -3.94 1.99
CA MET A 8 16.25 -3.38 0.90
C MET A 8 15.61 -2.04 1.32
N PRO A 9 15.32 -1.14 0.36
CA PRO A 9 14.46 0.02 0.63
C PRO A 9 13.10 -0.44 1.13
N PHE A 10 12.44 0.40 1.92
CA PHE A 10 11.15 0.03 2.50
C PHE A 10 10.21 1.20 2.69
N LEU A 11 8.92 0.89 2.73
CA LEU A 11 7.85 1.82 3.05
C LEU A 11 7.23 1.44 4.39
N ILE A 12 6.78 2.46 5.12
CA ILE A 12 5.86 2.31 6.24
C ILE A 12 4.55 2.98 5.86
N ILE A 13 3.44 2.25 5.96
CA ILE A 13 2.08 2.75 5.81
C ILE A 13 1.47 2.86 7.21
N ASP A 14 1.34 4.08 7.69
CA ASP A 14 0.63 4.39 8.92
C ASP A 14 -0.85 4.56 8.60
N LYS A 15 -1.63 3.52 8.89
CA LYS A 15 -3.07 3.54 8.63
C LYS A 15 -3.78 4.56 9.50
N THR A 16 -3.43 4.66 10.78
CA THR A 16 -4.05 5.59 11.74
C THR A 16 -3.95 7.04 11.25
N ASN A 17 -2.80 7.43 10.73
CA ASN A 17 -2.55 8.78 10.23
C ASN A 17 -2.74 8.93 8.71
N ALA A 18 -3.13 7.87 8.01
CA ALA A 18 -3.27 7.82 6.56
C ALA A 18 -2.03 8.39 5.83
N ALA A 19 -0.85 7.90 6.19
CA ALA A 19 0.43 8.40 5.70
C ALA A 19 1.34 7.28 5.19
N VAL A 20 2.16 7.60 4.18
CA VAL A 20 3.24 6.76 3.67
C VAL A 20 4.58 7.43 3.95
N PHE A 21 5.54 6.64 4.42
CA PHE A 21 6.93 7.03 4.62
C PHE A 21 7.82 6.15 3.76
N VAL A 22 8.78 6.74 3.05
CA VAL A 22 9.76 6.04 2.21
C VAL A 22 11.12 6.09 2.89
N PHE A 23 11.75 4.94 3.06
CA PHE A 23 13.08 4.79 3.63
C PHE A 23 14.03 4.13 2.64
N ASP A 24 15.28 4.56 2.66
CA ASP A 24 16.35 3.88 1.94
C ASP A 24 16.73 2.54 2.62
N ALA A 25 17.64 1.79 2.00
CA ALA A 25 18.15 0.52 2.53
C ALA A 25 18.84 0.64 3.89
N ALA A 26 19.42 1.81 4.20
CA ALA A 26 20.08 2.10 5.47
C ALA A 26 19.09 2.51 6.57
N GLY A 27 17.84 2.79 6.21
CA GLY A 27 16.78 3.22 7.12
C GLY A 27 16.68 4.74 7.28
N HIS A 28 17.25 5.53 6.39
CA HIS A 28 17.04 6.97 6.38
C HIS A 28 15.72 7.33 5.70
N LEU A 29 14.94 8.18 6.36
CA LEU A 29 13.70 8.72 5.82
C LEU A 29 14.01 9.61 4.60
N GLN A 30 13.42 9.27 3.46
CA GLN A 30 13.58 10.01 2.20
C GLN A 30 12.41 10.96 1.94
N ALA A 31 11.18 10.52 2.25
CA ALA A 31 9.98 11.33 2.04
C ALA A 31 8.79 10.81 2.85
N ALA A 32 7.79 11.67 3.03
CA ALA A 32 6.48 11.33 3.57
C ALA A 32 5.36 11.98 2.75
N ALA A 33 4.19 11.35 2.68
CA ALA A 33 3.01 11.89 2.03
C ALA A 33 1.71 11.33 2.62
N PRO A 34 0.58 12.06 2.49
CA PRO A 34 -0.73 11.51 2.76
C PRO A 34 -1.06 10.37 1.78
N ALA A 35 -1.92 9.46 2.21
CA ALA A 35 -2.40 8.32 1.45
C ALA A 35 -3.91 8.26 1.49
N LEU A 36 -4.56 7.75 0.44
CA LEU A 36 -5.92 7.22 0.54
C LEU A 36 -5.83 5.73 0.80
N LEU A 37 -6.63 5.26 1.75
CA LEU A 37 -6.67 3.88 2.21
C LEU A 37 -8.07 3.30 2.05
N GLY A 38 -8.17 1.99 2.34
CA GLY A 38 -9.44 1.27 2.36
C GLY A 38 -10.49 2.02 3.18
N LEU A 39 -11.71 2.07 2.65
CA LEU A 39 -12.85 2.75 3.27
C LEU A 39 -13.10 2.31 4.72
N THR A 40 -12.97 1.02 5.01
CA THR A 40 -13.21 0.46 6.33
C THR A 40 -11.90 0.30 7.09
N ARG A 41 -11.89 0.75 8.35
CA ARG A 41 -10.78 0.49 9.27
C ARG A 41 -10.72 -1.01 9.61
N GLY A 42 -9.52 -1.59 9.56
CA GLY A 42 -9.33 -3.00 9.89
C GLY A 42 -7.93 -3.49 9.54
N ASP A 43 -7.53 -4.62 10.13
CA ASP A 43 -6.18 -5.18 9.99
C ASP A 43 -6.11 -6.42 9.11
N ARG A 44 -7.25 -7.03 8.81
CA ARG A 44 -7.33 -8.27 8.01
C ARG A 44 -8.24 -8.04 6.82
N GLU A 45 -7.98 -8.77 5.73
CA GLU A 45 -8.94 -8.88 4.65
C GLU A 45 -10.29 -9.38 5.17
N ALA A 46 -11.35 -8.99 4.47
CA ALA A 46 -12.63 -9.62 4.66
C ALA A 46 -12.64 -11.02 4.00
N LYS A 47 -13.14 -12.01 4.74
CA LYS A 47 -13.35 -13.36 4.20
C LYS A 47 -14.29 -13.31 2.99
N GLY A 48 -13.94 -14.03 1.92
CA GLY A 48 -14.80 -14.21 0.74
C GLY A 48 -14.62 -13.18 -0.38
N VAL A 49 -13.54 -12.40 -0.40
CA VAL A 49 -13.17 -11.61 -1.58
C VAL A 49 -12.41 -12.54 -2.54
N SER A 50 -13.13 -13.38 -3.28
CA SER A 50 -12.55 -14.23 -4.34
C SER A 50 -13.17 -13.85 -5.67
N ASP A 51 -12.35 -13.37 -6.63
CA ASP A 51 -12.68 -13.05 -8.04
C ASP A 51 -13.93 -12.20 -8.33
N GLU A 52 -14.60 -11.71 -7.30
CA GLU A 52 -15.77 -10.87 -7.41
C GLU A 52 -15.36 -9.52 -8.00
N ARG A 53 -16.03 -9.10 -9.09
CA ARG A 53 -15.87 -7.81 -9.75
C ARG A 53 -15.72 -6.71 -8.67
N VAL A 54 -14.79 -5.78 -8.83
CA VAL A 54 -14.53 -4.67 -7.87
C VAL A 54 -15.81 -4.01 -7.32
N LEU A 55 -16.88 -3.96 -8.12
CA LEU A 55 -18.20 -3.44 -7.73
C LEU A 55 -18.95 -4.25 -6.65
N ALA A 56 -18.69 -5.55 -6.52
CA ALA A 56 -19.30 -6.44 -5.53
C ALA A 56 -18.61 -6.37 -4.16
N ILE A 57 -17.44 -5.72 -4.07
CA ILE A 57 -16.74 -5.53 -2.79
C ILE A 57 -17.55 -4.57 -1.92
N ARG A 58 -18.20 -5.14 -0.89
CA ARG A 58 -19.03 -4.40 0.06
C ARG A 58 -18.18 -3.41 0.86
N PRO A 59 -18.75 -2.28 1.33
CA PRO A 59 -18.01 -1.27 2.10
C PRO A 59 -17.16 -1.85 3.24
N GLN A 60 -17.69 -2.80 4.00
CA GLN A 60 -17.02 -3.45 5.14
C GLN A 60 -15.81 -4.30 4.72
N GLN A 61 -15.71 -4.67 3.45
CA GLN A 61 -14.63 -5.47 2.89
C GLN A 61 -13.48 -4.62 2.34
N ARG A 62 -13.69 -3.30 2.19
CA ARG A 62 -12.72 -2.36 1.62
C ARG A 62 -11.69 -1.95 2.67
N ILE A 63 -10.77 -2.85 2.97
CA ILE A 63 -9.76 -2.70 4.03
C ILE A 63 -8.37 -2.69 3.39
N THR A 64 -7.47 -1.82 3.85
CA THR A 64 -6.04 -1.97 3.59
C THR A 64 -5.45 -2.90 4.66
N PRO A 65 -5.09 -4.15 4.32
CA PRO A 65 -4.68 -5.13 5.32
C PRO A 65 -3.36 -4.73 5.97
N ALA A 66 -3.22 -4.97 7.27
CA ALA A 66 -1.92 -4.83 7.92
C ALA A 66 -1.01 -5.98 7.48
N GLY A 67 0.31 -5.79 7.45
CA GLY A 67 1.24 -6.86 7.08
C GLY A 67 2.64 -6.39 6.74
N ARG A 68 3.53 -7.36 6.54
CA ARG A 68 4.86 -7.16 5.96
C ARG A 68 4.87 -7.82 4.61
N PHE A 69 5.15 -7.03 3.57
CA PHE A 69 5.03 -7.49 2.20
C PHE A 69 6.33 -7.28 1.45
N VAL A 70 6.70 -8.24 0.60
CA VAL A 70 7.74 -8.03 -0.41
C VAL A 70 7.07 -7.38 -1.61
N ALA A 71 7.50 -6.18 -1.95
CA ALA A 71 6.88 -5.37 -2.98
C ALA A 71 7.85 -5.10 -4.14
N SER A 72 7.33 -5.00 -5.35
CA SER A 72 8.10 -4.59 -6.52
C SER A 72 7.22 -3.88 -7.54
N LEU A 73 7.87 -3.11 -8.40
CA LEU A 73 7.18 -2.40 -9.47
C LEU A 73 6.49 -3.38 -10.43
N GLY A 74 5.34 -2.96 -10.92
CA GLY A 74 4.57 -3.61 -11.97
C GLY A 74 3.79 -2.58 -12.77
N TYR A 75 2.97 -3.06 -13.70
CA TYR A 75 2.17 -2.23 -14.59
C TYR A 75 0.75 -2.78 -14.66
N GLU A 76 -0.21 -1.87 -14.70
CA GLU A 76 -1.59 -2.17 -15.10
C GLU A 76 -1.65 -2.54 -16.59
N PRO A 77 -2.73 -3.20 -17.06
CA PRO A 77 -2.92 -3.51 -18.48
C PRO A 77 -2.86 -2.28 -19.42
N ASP A 78 -3.17 -1.09 -18.90
CA ASP A 78 -3.10 0.17 -19.64
C ASP A 78 -1.72 0.86 -19.57
N GLY A 79 -0.71 0.17 -19.01
CA GLY A 79 0.68 0.64 -18.93
C GLY A 79 0.97 1.58 -17.76
N ARG A 80 0.00 1.90 -16.90
CA ARG A 80 0.27 2.70 -15.71
C ARG A 80 1.07 1.91 -14.67
N GLY A 81 2.20 2.47 -14.26
CA GLY A 81 3.05 1.85 -13.25
C GLY A 81 2.44 1.89 -11.85
N LEU A 82 2.61 0.80 -11.11
CA LEU A 82 2.23 0.66 -9.70
C LEU A 82 3.29 -0.12 -8.93
N LEU A 83 3.18 -0.12 -7.60
CA LEU A 83 3.95 -0.98 -6.71
C LEU A 83 3.03 -2.09 -6.21
N TRP A 84 3.26 -3.33 -6.61
CA TRP A 84 2.54 -4.48 -6.07
C TRP A 84 2.94 -4.70 -4.61
N VAL A 85 1.97 -4.74 -3.71
CA VAL A 85 2.20 -4.93 -2.27
C VAL A 85 1.78 -6.33 -1.86
N ASP A 86 0.53 -6.71 -2.06
CA ASP A 86 0.06 -8.09 -1.90
C ASP A 86 -0.59 -8.54 -3.19
N TYR A 87 0.08 -9.40 -3.94
CA TYR A 87 -0.45 -9.91 -5.21
C TYR A 87 -1.66 -10.81 -5.00
N LYS A 88 -1.67 -11.63 -3.95
CA LYS A 88 -2.74 -12.59 -3.68
C LYS A 88 -4.05 -11.85 -3.42
N ASP A 89 -3.96 -10.76 -2.68
CA ASP A 89 -5.12 -10.00 -2.24
C ASP A 89 -5.33 -8.72 -3.09
N ALA A 90 -4.65 -8.64 -4.25
CA ALA A 90 -4.72 -7.55 -5.21
C ALA A 90 -4.51 -6.15 -4.59
N ILE A 91 -3.62 -6.05 -3.60
CA ILE A 91 -3.25 -4.79 -2.95
C ILE A 91 -2.03 -4.20 -3.66
N ALA A 92 -2.18 -2.99 -4.15
CA ALA A 92 -1.11 -2.21 -4.74
C ALA A 92 -1.04 -0.80 -4.13
N LEU A 93 0.13 -0.18 -4.24
CA LEU A 93 0.31 1.25 -4.08
C LEU A 93 0.44 1.88 -5.47
N HIS A 94 -0.39 2.86 -5.78
CA HIS A 94 -0.36 3.52 -7.07
C HIS A 94 -0.62 5.03 -6.94
N PRO A 95 -0.22 5.84 -7.94
CA PRO A 95 -0.64 7.23 -8.01
C PRO A 95 -2.16 7.36 -7.93
N VAL A 96 -2.62 8.39 -7.22
CA VAL A 96 -4.02 8.79 -7.24
C VAL A 96 -4.42 9.17 -8.65
N VAL A 97 -5.61 8.71 -9.05
CA VAL A 97 -6.25 9.07 -10.32
C VAL A 97 -7.50 9.89 -9.99
N LYS A 98 -7.95 10.74 -10.92
CA LYS A 98 -9.09 11.65 -10.70
C LYS A 98 -10.34 10.95 -10.15
N GLY A 99 -10.56 9.67 -10.52
CA GLY A 99 -11.76 8.94 -10.12
C GLY A 99 -13.03 9.59 -10.67
N THR A 100 -14.14 9.44 -9.96
CA THR A 100 -15.36 10.24 -10.19
C THR A 100 -15.34 11.51 -9.34
N PRO A 101 -15.95 12.62 -9.79
CA PRO A 101 -15.99 13.87 -9.02
C PRO A 101 -16.51 13.69 -7.58
N GLN A 102 -17.46 12.78 -7.37
CA GLN A 102 -18.09 12.49 -6.08
C GLN A 102 -17.13 11.85 -5.07
N GLU A 103 -16.00 11.29 -5.52
CA GLU A 103 -15.01 10.68 -4.63
C GLU A 103 -14.11 11.72 -3.97
N HIS A 104 -13.99 12.93 -4.52
CA HIS A 104 -13.19 14.04 -3.98
C HIS A 104 -11.77 13.64 -3.57
N ARG A 105 -11.11 12.81 -4.39
CA ARG A 105 -9.84 12.16 -4.00
C ARG A 105 -8.69 13.13 -3.77
N ALA A 106 -8.65 14.22 -4.55
CA ALA A 106 -7.62 15.24 -4.38
C ALA A 106 -7.82 16.02 -3.07
N GLU A 107 -9.07 16.39 -2.78
CA GLU A 107 -9.46 17.09 -1.56
C GLU A 107 -9.23 16.22 -0.32
N ARG A 108 -9.56 14.92 -0.40
CA ARG A 108 -9.27 13.95 0.68
C ARG A 108 -7.79 13.84 0.97
N LEU A 109 -6.93 13.79 -0.05
CA LEU A 109 -5.48 13.80 0.15
C LEU A 109 -4.96 15.09 0.79
N ALA A 110 -5.64 16.22 0.55
CA ALA A 110 -5.30 17.50 1.14
C ALA A 110 -5.95 17.74 2.52
N SER A 111 -6.82 16.83 2.99
CA SER A 111 -7.49 16.99 4.27
C SER A 111 -6.51 16.87 5.44
N LEU A 112 -6.80 17.61 6.52
CA LEU A 112 -6.09 17.51 7.78
C LEU A 112 -6.49 16.28 8.60
N THR A 113 -7.63 15.66 8.31
CA THR A 113 -8.13 14.52 9.10
C THR A 113 -7.95 13.20 8.35
N SER A 114 -7.25 12.25 8.96
CA SER A 114 -6.99 10.94 8.35
C SER A 114 -8.26 10.08 8.14
N ALA A 115 -9.39 10.49 8.74
CA ALA A 115 -10.69 9.90 8.49
C ALA A 115 -11.20 10.22 7.07
N ASP A 116 -10.90 11.40 6.53
CA ASP A 116 -11.30 11.78 5.17
C ASP A 116 -10.53 10.99 4.11
N ASN A 117 -9.41 10.39 4.47
CA ASN A 117 -8.56 9.61 3.57
C ASN A 117 -9.05 8.17 3.34
N ARG A 118 -10.25 7.81 3.82
CA ARG A 118 -10.82 6.46 3.71
C ARG A 118 -11.83 6.38 2.57
N ILE A 119 -11.42 5.78 1.44
CA ILE A 119 -12.25 5.74 0.23
C ILE A 119 -11.92 4.58 -0.72
N SER A 120 -10.71 4.02 -0.65
CA SER A 120 -10.28 3.00 -1.61
C SER A 120 -10.92 1.65 -1.32
N TYR A 121 -10.72 0.69 -2.25
CA TYR A 121 -11.12 -0.70 -2.08
C TYR A 121 -10.10 -1.55 -1.30
N GLY A 122 -8.96 -0.96 -0.91
CA GLY A 122 -7.87 -1.64 -0.22
C GLY A 122 -6.51 -1.14 -0.67
N CYS A 123 -6.36 -0.79 -1.96
CA CYS A 123 -5.14 -0.19 -2.51
C CYS A 123 -4.77 1.12 -1.81
N ILE A 124 -3.48 1.42 -1.81
CA ILE A 124 -2.91 2.63 -1.21
C ILE A 124 -2.74 3.65 -2.34
N ASN A 125 -3.39 4.81 -2.26
CA ASN A 125 -3.27 5.83 -3.30
C ASN A 125 -2.50 7.03 -2.77
N VAL A 126 -1.48 7.46 -3.50
CA VAL A 126 -0.57 8.54 -3.07
C VAL A 126 -0.53 9.66 -4.12
N PRO A 127 -0.09 10.87 -3.76
CA PRO A 127 0.12 11.94 -4.73
C PRO A 127 1.04 11.49 -5.88
N LEU A 128 0.70 11.89 -7.11
CA LEU A 128 1.44 11.51 -8.32
C LEU A 128 2.93 11.86 -8.22
N GLN A 129 3.24 13.07 -7.75
CA GLN A 129 4.63 13.52 -7.59
C GLN A 129 5.38 12.70 -6.55
N PHE A 130 4.76 12.39 -5.40
CA PHE A 130 5.38 11.54 -4.37
C PHE A 130 5.73 10.15 -4.94
N TYR A 131 4.81 9.55 -5.71
CA TYR A 131 5.08 8.28 -6.36
C TYR A 131 6.25 8.37 -7.36
N ALA A 132 6.21 9.36 -8.26
CA ALA A 132 7.20 9.50 -9.33
C ALA A 132 8.60 9.83 -8.80
N SER A 133 8.69 10.62 -7.72
CA SER A 133 9.96 11.13 -7.18
C SER A 133 10.59 10.24 -6.11
N PHE A 134 9.80 9.46 -5.36
CA PHE A 134 10.32 8.69 -4.22
C PHE A 134 10.00 7.20 -4.29
N VAL A 135 8.73 6.84 -4.52
CA VAL A 135 8.33 5.42 -4.51
C VAL A 135 8.90 4.68 -5.72
N ARG A 136 8.65 5.17 -6.94
CA ARG A 136 9.13 4.50 -8.15
C ARG A 136 10.66 4.37 -8.14
N PRO A 137 11.45 5.45 -7.92
CA PRO A 137 12.91 5.35 -7.92
C PRO A 137 13.45 4.39 -6.86
N ALA A 138 12.86 4.35 -5.66
CA ALA A 138 13.30 3.44 -4.60
C ALA A 138 13.14 1.95 -4.96
N PHE A 139 12.20 1.60 -5.84
CA PHE A 139 11.92 0.21 -6.23
C PHE A 139 12.36 -0.11 -7.66
N THR A 140 12.98 0.84 -8.36
CA THR A 140 13.53 0.61 -9.70
C THR A 140 14.69 -0.40 -9.61
N HIS A 141 14.64 -1.42 -10.46
CA HIS A 141 15.62 -2.53 -10.50
C HIS A 141 15.81 -3.31 -9.19
N THR A 142 14.87 -3.20 -8.24
CA THR A 142 14.93 -3.93 -6.97
C THR A 142 13.55 -4.28 -6.43
N SER A 143 13.51 -5.13 -5.43
CA SER A 143 12.35 -5.26 -4.54
C SER A 143 12.58 -4.45 -3.28
N GLY A 144 11.51 -4.19 -2.54
CA GLY A 144 11.57 -3.58 -1.22
C GLY A 144 10.54 -4.19 -0.28
N ILE A 145 10.55 -3.74 0.96
CA ILE A 145 9.55 -4.16 1.94
C ILE A 145 8.51 -3.08 2.13
N VAL A 146 7.24 -3.45 2.20
CA VAL A 146 6.17 -2.55 2.63
C VAL A 146 5.64 -3.06 3.95
N TYR A 147 5.75 -2.23 4.99
CA TYR A 147 5.17 -2.45 6.30
C TYR A 147 3.86 -1.69 6.39
N ILE A 148 2.74 -2.38 6.48
CA ILE A 148 1.44 -1.76 6.77
C ILE A 148 1.13 -1.96 8.25
N LEU A 149 1.15 -0.86 9.02
CA LEU A 149 0.99 -0.88 10.47
C LEU A 149 -0.47 -1.17 10.85
N PRO A 150 -0.74 -2.01 11.87
CA PRO A 150 -2.10 -2.26 12.32
C PRO A 150 -2.76 -1.02 12.93
N GLU A 151 -4.08 -0.93 12.84
CA GLU A 151 -4.88 0.19 13.37
C GLU A 151 -6.02 -0.25 14.31
N THR A 152 -6.28 -1.56 14.46
CA THR A 152 -7.29 -2.08 15.39
C THR A 152 -6.74 -3.00 16.46
N ARG A 153 -5.54 -3.57 16.28
CA ARG A 153 -4.87 -4.38 17.31
C ARG A 153 -3.81 -3.60 18.06
N SER A 154 -3.91 -3.61 19.39
CA SER A 154 -2.88 -3.10 20.29
C SER A 154 -1.68 -4.05 20.32
N GLY A 155 -0.55 -3.64 19.73
CA GLY A 155 0.74 -4.32 19.89
C GLY A 155 1.44 -4.65 18.57
N HIS A 156 2.33 -3.75 18.14
CA HIS A 156 3.17 -3.94 16.94
C HIS A 156 3.99 -5.25 16.99
N ARG A 157 4.39 -5.73 18.17
CA ARG A 157 5.34 -6.86 18.31
C ARG A 157 4.74 -8.24 17.99
N SER A 158 3.50 -8.48 18.38
CA SER A 158 2.81 -9.76 18.16
C SER A 158 2.37 -9.92 16.71
N PHE A 159 2.14 -8.80 16.01
CA PHE A 159 1.64 -8.78 14.64
C PHE A 159 2.63 -9.38 13.62
N TRP A 160 3.92 -9.10 13.76
CA TRP A 160 4.95 -9.56 12.81
C TRP A 160 5.34 -11.04 12.97
N SER A 161 4.99 -11.67 14.09
CA SER A 161 5.34 -13.08 14.35
C SER A 161 4.44 -14.07 13.59
N ASP A 162 3.25 -13.64 13.17
CA ASP A 162 2.23 -14.52 12.55
C ASP A 162 2.25 -14.53 11.01
N LYS A 163 3.10 -13.72 10.36
CA LYS A 163 3.14 -13.56 8.89
C LYS A 163 4.57 -13.67 8.38
N VAL A 164 5.07 -14.90 8.23
CA VAL A 164 6.30 -15.20 7.49
C VAL A 164 5.97 -15.44 6.02
N GLU A 165 6.52 -14.57 5.18
CA GLU A 165 6.86 -14.68 3.75
C GLU A 165 5.96 -15.49 2.81
N HIS A 166 5.30 -14.78 1.89
CA HIS A 166 5.22 -15.20 0.50
C HIS A 166 5.97 -14.19 -0.35
N ARG A 167 7.00 -14.66 -1.08
CA ARG A 167 7.54 -13.90 -2.21
C ARG A 167 6.38 -13.72 -3.19
N ALA A 168 6.18 -12.51 -3.69
CA ALA A 168 5.34 -12.35 -4.86
C ALA A 168 5.99 -13.16 -6.00
N THR A 169 5.35 -14.26 -6.37
CA THR A 169 5.69 -15.01 -7.58
C THR A 169 5.07 -14.25 -8.73
N PHE A 170 5.78 -13.28 -9.28
CA PHE A 170 5.29 -12.48 -10.40
C PHE A 170 5.17 -13.38 -11.65
N PRO A 171 3.98 -13.52 -12.26
CA PRO A 171 3.82 -14.30 -13.49
C PRO A 171 4.47 -13.61 -14.70
N PHE A 172 4.82 -12.32 -14.59
CA PHE A 172 5.47 -11.57 -15.66
C PHE A 172 6.93 -11.27 -15.29
N ARG A 173 7.86 -11.80 -16.09
CA ARG A 173 9.25 -11.34 -16.09
C ARG A 173 9.26 -9.84 -16.44
N PRO A 174 10.11 -9.03 -15.80
CA PRO A 174 10.39 -7.70 -16.31
C PRO A 174 10.82 -7.84 -17.78
N GLN A 175 10.14 -7.14 -18.69
CA GLN A 175 10.65 -7.02 -20.05
C GLN A 175 11.95 -6.20 -20.02
N PRO A 176 12.93 -6.57 -20.85
CA PRO A 176 14.26 -5.95 -20.86
C PRO A 176 14.22 -4.45 -21.15
#